data_AF-R0KPA8-F1
#
_entry.id   AF-R0KPA8-F1
#
_cell.length_a   1.000
_cell.length_b   1.000
_cell.length_c   1.000
_cell.angle_alpha   90.00
_cell.angle_beta   90.00
_cell.angle_gamma   90.00
#
_symmetry.space_group_name_H-M   'P 1'
#
loop_
_entity.id
_entity.type
_entity.pdbx_description
1 polymer ?
#
loop_
_entity_poly.entity_id
_entity_poly.type
_entity_poly.pdbx_seq_one_letter_code
_entity_poly.pdbx_strand_id
1 'polypeptide(L)'
;RRAHLRLCLEKLKMLVPLGPETNKHTTLSLLMRAKLHIKKLEDSDRKALNQIDKLQREQRHLKRQLEKMGVERLRMDSIGSTVSSERSDSDREEIDVDVESTDSLPADLDWSSSSSPSDSDERGSLQSVCSDEGYSSSGVKRLKSQSNQKPCPTL
;
A
#
# COMPACT_ATOMS: atom_id res chain seq x y z
N ARG A 1 3.83 47.32 -8.82
CA ARG A 1 4.67 46.09 -8.81
C ARG A 1 4.93 45.51 -7.41
N ARG A 2 5.53 46.25 -6.46
CA ARG A 2 5.86 45.73 -5.11
C ARG A 2 4.63 45.36 -4.25
N ALA A 3 3.55 46.12 -4.33
CA ALA A 3 2.29 45.84 -3.61
C ALA A 3 1.65 44.51 -4.04
N HIS A 4 1.60 44.27 -5.36
CA HIS A 4 1.08 43.01 -5.91
C HIS A 4 1.85 41.78 -5.40
N LEU A 5 3.20 41.85 -5.39
CA LEU A 5 4.02 40.76 -4.88
C LEU A 5 3.71 40.45 -3.40
N ARG A 6 3.56 41.48 -2.56
CA ARG A 6 3.20 41.30 -1.15
C ARG A 6 1.88 40.54 -1.02
N LEU A 7 0.86 40.95 -1.78
CA LEU A 7 -0.44 40.27 -1.79
C LEU A 7 -0.32 38.79 -2.20
N CYS A 8 0.47 38.48 -3.24
CA CYS A 8 0.70 37.10 -3.66
C CYS A 8 1.36 36.26 -2.55
N LEU A 9 2.34 36.82 -1.84
CA LEU A 9 3.01 36.13 -0.75
C LEU A 9 2.10 35.93 0.47
N GLU A 10 1.26 36.90 0.82
CA GLU A 10 0.25 36.74 1.88
C GLU A 10 -0.75 35.64 1.55
N LYS A 11 -1.27 35.59 0.31
CA LYS A 11 -2.11 34.48 -0.14
C LYS A 11 -1.41 33.13 -0.03
N LEU A 12 -0.14 33.07 -0.43
CA LEU A 12 0.64 31.84 -0.36
C LEU A 12 0.84 31.37 1.08
N LYS A 13 1.04 32.29 2.05
CA LYS A 13 1.17 31.92 3.46
C LYS A 13 -0.05 31.19 4.01
N MET A 14 -1.26 31.55 3.55
CA MET A 14 -2.50 30.92 3.99
C MET A 14 -2.68 29.49 3.46
N LEU A 15 -1.98 29.12 2.39
CA LEU A 15 -2.10 27.80 1.75
C LEU A 15 -1.02 26.83 2.21
N VAL A 16 0.10 27.33 2.72
CA VAL A 16 1.23 26.50 3.12
C VAL A 16 1.13 26.23 4.63
N PRO A 17 1.36 24.98 5.09
CA PRO A 17 1.45 24.67 6.51
C PRO A 17 2.72 25.31 7.10
N LEU A 18 2.53 26.52 7.60
CA LEU A 18 3.51 27.34 8.28
C LEU A 18 3.14 27.28 9.76
N GLY A 19 3.83 26.45 10.54
CA GLY A 19 3.53 26.26 11.96
C GLY A 19 3.53 27.58 12.77
N PRO A 20 3.05 27.56 14.02
CA PRO A 20 2.89 28.76 14.86
C PRO A 20 4.21 29.49 15.17
N GLU A 21 5.35 28.81 15.02
CA GLU A 21 6.67 29.42 15.12
C GLU A 21 7.05 30.11 13.83
N THR A 22 6.88 31.44 13.72
CA THR A 22 7.61 32.28 12.74
C THR A 22 7.20 33.75 12.79
N ASN A 23 7.79 34.48 13.71
CA ASN A 23 7.85 35.94 13.60
C ASN A 23 8.69 36.39 12.35
N LYS A 24 9.37 35.47 11.64
CA LYS A 24 10.30 35.78 10.52
C LYS A 24 10.26 34.76 9.37
N HIS A 25 9.15 34.69 8.63
CA HIS A 25 9.17 34.04 7.32
C HIS A 25 9.81 34.93 6.26
N THR A 26 10.92 34.46 5.67
CA THR A 26 11.50 35.07 4.46
C THR A 26 10.74 34.59 3.22
N THR A 27 10.81 35.35 2.12
CA THR A 27 10.22 34.91 0.85
C THR A 27 10.77 33.56 0.39
N LEU A 28 12.07 33.32 0.58
CA LEU A 28 12.70 32.07 0.18
C LEU A 28 12.16 30.88 0.99
N SER A 29 12.05 31.00 2.32
CA SER A 29 11.57 29.90 3.16
C SER A 29 10.11 29.55 2.87
N LEU A 30 9.28 30.55 2.53
CA LEU A 30 7.91 30.33 2.08
C LEU A 30 7.86 29.53 0.77
N LEU A 31 8.65 29.93 -0.23
CA LEU A 31 8.67 29.26 -1.53
C LEU A 31 9.19 27.82 -1.43
N MET A 32 10.22 27.58 -0.62
CA MET A 32 10.74 26.22 -0.37
C MET A 32 9.69 25.33 0.30
N ARG A 33 8.99 25.84 1.32
CA ARG A 33 7.92 25.10 2.00
C ARG A 33 6.72 24.84 1.09
N ALA A 34 6.34 25.81 0.25
CA ALA A 34 5.29 25.63 -0.75
C ALA A 34 5.65 24.50 -1.72
N LYS A 35 6.87 24.50 -2.27
CA LYS A 35 7.36 23.44 -3.15
C LYS A 35 7.34 22.07 -2.48
N LEU A 36 7.76 22.00 -1.21
CA LEU A 36 7.71 20.76 -0.44
C LEU A 36 6.27 20.31 -0.17
N HIS A 37 5.37 21.25 0.12
CA HIS A 37 3.98 20.95 0.41
C HIS A 37 3.27 20.37 -0.81
N ILE A 38 3.49 20.94 -2.00
CA ILE A 38 2.97 20.38 -3.26
C ILE A 38 3.41 18.92 -3.42
N LYS A 39 4.70 18.63 -3.28
CA LYS A 39 5.21 17.25 -3.36
C LYS A 39 4.55 16.32 -2.35
N LYS A 40 4.39 16.76 -1.10
CA LYS A 40 3.72 15.96 -0.07
C LYS A 40 2.25 15.67 -0.41
N LEU A 41 1.53 16.65 -0.96
CA LEU A 41 0.15 16.45 -1.41
C LEU A 41 0.11 15.44 -2.55
N GLU A 42 0.97 15.58 -3.56
CA GLU A 42 1.07 14.63 -4.67
C GLU A 42 1.39 13.20 -4.20
N ASP A 43 2.30 13.05 -3.24
CA ASP A 43 2.65 11.75 -2.64
C ASP A 43 1.46 11.16 -1.87
N SER A 44 0.74 12.00 -1.12
CA SER A 44 -0.44 11.61 -0.33
C SER A 44 -1.57 11.14 -1.25
N ASP A 45 -1.84 11.87 -2.33
CA ASP A 45 -2.86 11.52 -3.32
C ASP A 45 -2.54 10.17 -4.00
N ARG A 46 -1.28 9.94 -4.38
CA ARG A 46 -0.84 8.64 -4.92
C ARG A 46 -1.09 7.49 -3.93
N LYS A 47 -0.78 7.70 -2.65
CA LYS A 47 -1.03 6.69 -1.60
C LYS A 47 -2.52 6.46 -1.38
N ALA A 48 -3.33 7.52 -1.40
CA ALA A 48 -4.79 7.42 -1.24
C ALA A 48 -5.42 6.61 -2.38
N LEU A 49 -5.01 6.84 -3.64
CA LEU A 49 -5.46 6.06 -4.79
C LEU A 49 -5.10 4.57 -4.65
N ASN A 50 -3.85 4.26 -4.25
CA ASN A 50 -3.43 2.88 -4.01
C ASN A 50 -4.27 2.21 -2.90
N GLN A 51 -4.62 2.96 -1.86
CA GLN A 51 -5.46 2.46 -0.77
C GLN A 51 -6.89 2.20 -1.23
N ILE A 52 -7.46 3.08 -2.06
CA ILE A 52 -8.77 2.86 -2.69
C ILE A 52 -8.75 1.56 -3.49
N ASP A 53 -7.73 1.36 -4.33
CA ASP A 53 -7.62 0.15 -5.14
C ASP A 53 -7.52 -1.12 -4.28
N LYS A 54 -6.75 -1.06 -3.18
CA LYS A 54 -6.64 -2.17 -2.22
C LYS A 54 -8.01 -2.51 -1.62
N LEU A 55 -8.71 -1.52 -1.09
CA LEU A 55 -10.03 -1.69 -0.49
C LEU A 55 -11.07 -2.18 -1.51
N GLN A 56 -11.00 -1.72 -2.76
CA GLN A 56 -11.88 -2.22 -3.82
C GLN A 56 -11.62 -3.69 -4.15
N ARG A 57 -10.35 -4.15 -4.15
CA ARG A 57 -10.03 -5.57 -4.31
C ARG A 57 -10.58 -6.40 -3.15
N GLU A 58 -10.42 -5.94 -1.92
CA GLU A 58 -10.95 -6.58 -0.72
C GLU A 58 -12.48 -6.65 -0.75
N GLN A 59 -13.15 -5.54 -1.09
CA GLN A 59 -14.61 -5.52 -1.24
C GLN A 59 -15.08 -6.55 -2.29
N ARG A 60 -14.43 -6.63 -3.45
CA ARG A 60 -14.75 -7.64 -4.48
C ARG A 60 -14.51 -9.06 -3.97
N HIS A 61 -13.43 -9.27 -3.22
CA HIS A 61 -13.10 -10.57 -2.66
C HIS A 61 -14.15 -11.02 -1.63
N LEU A 62 -14.51 -10.14 -0.69
CA LEU A 62 -15.52 -10.40 0.33
C LEU A 62 -16.91 -10.63 -0.29
N LYS A 63 -17.29 -9.85 -1.32
CA LYS A 63 -18.55 -10.08 -2.05
C LYS A 63 -18.62 -11.49 -2.65
N ARG A 64 -17.54 -11.96 -3.29
CA ARG A 64 -17.49 -13.34 -3.82
C ARG A 64 -17.55 -14.40 -2.72
N GLN A 65 -16.95 -14.16 -1.55
CA GLN A 65 -17.08 -15.07 -0.41
C GLN A 65 -18.52 -15.14 0.09
N LEU A 66 -19.18 -13.98 0.22
CA LEU A 66 -20.58 -13.90 0.60
C LEU A 66 -21.50 -14.56 -0.43
N GLU A 67 -21.22 -14.44 -1.73
CA GLU A 67 -21.96 -15.15 -2.78
C GLU A 67 -21.83 -16.67 -2.61
N LYS A 68 -20.61 -17.19 -2.37
CA LYS A 68 -20.39 -18.63 -2.13
C LYS A 68 -21.19 -19.14 -0.93
N MET A 69 -21.11 -18.47 0.22
CA MET A 69 -21.82 -18.86 1.45
C MET A 69 -23.32 -18.48 1.43
N GLY A 70 -23.73 -17.54 0.59
CA GLY A 70 -25.12 -17.09 0.43
C GLY A 70 -25.91 -17.99 -0.52
N VAL A 71 -25.26 -18.54 -1.55
CA VAL A 71 -25.84 -19.55 -2.44
C VAL A 71 -26.13 -20.85 -1.68
N GLU A 72 -25.35 -21.19 -0.65
CA GLU A 72 -25.65 -22.31 0.25
C GLU A 72 -26.91 -22.07 1.08
N ARG A 73 -27.17 -20.81 1.49
CA ARG A 73 -28.37 -20.47 2.28
C ARG A 73 -29.64 -20.41 1.44
N LEU A 74 -29.61 -19.76 0.27
CA LEU A 74 -30.82 -19.58 -0.58
C LEU A 74 -31.30 -20.87 -1.27
N ARG A 75 -30.45 -21.90 -1.32
CA ARG A 75 -30.84 -23.24 -1.79
C ARG A 75 -31.43 -24.11 -0.68
N MET A 76 -31.32 -23.70 0.59
CA MET A 76 -31.73 -24.52 1.73
C MET A 76 -33.13 -24.18 2.26
N ASP A 77 -33.85 -23.32 1.55
CA ASP A 77 -35.27 -23.03 1.79
C ASP A 77 -36.20 -24.20 1.38
N SER A 78 -35.65 -25.28 0.80
CA SER A 78 -36.44 -26.46 0.39
C SER A 78 -36.39 -27.58 1.44
N ILE A 79 -37.40 -27.59 2.31
CA ILE A 79 -38.20 -28.77 2.71
C ILE A 79 -37.56 -30.13 2.35
N GLY A 80 -36.79 -30.75 3.25
CA GLY A 80 -36.14 -32.02 2.90
C GLY A 80 -35.29 -32.72 3.96
N SER A 81 -35.43 -32.42 5.25
CA SER A 81 -34.84 -33.30 6.28
C SER A 81 -35.94 -33.81 7.20
N THR A 82 -36.58 -34.87 6.72
CA THR A 82 -37.29 -35.80 7.59
C THR A 82 -36.28 -36.49 8.49
N VAL A 83 -36.61 -36.56 9.78
CA VAL A 83 -36.04 -37.48 10.78
C VAL A 83 -35.60 -38.80 10.11
N SER A 84 -34.35 -39.21 10.28
CA SER A 84 -33.88 -40.54 9.89
C SER A 84 -32.63 -40.93 10.68
N SER A 85 -32.88 -41.75 11.70
CA SER A 85 -32.03 -42.81 12.24
C SER A 85 -30.68 -42.44 12.86
N GLU A 86 -30.70 -42.28 14.18
CA GLU A 86 -30.09 -43.21 15.13
C GLU A 86 -28.96 -44.11 14.57
N ARG A 87 -27.75 -43.94 15.15
CA ARG A 87 -26.56 -44.82 15.14
C ARG A 87 -25.69 -44.75 13.87
N SER A 88 -24.58 -44.02 13.99
CA SER A 88 -23.35 -44.37 13.27
C SER A 88 -22.22 -44.39 14.30
N ASP A 89 -21.91 -45.59 14.76
CA ASP A 89 -20.67 -45.91 15.47
C ASP A 89 -19.56 -45.84 14.42
N SER A 90 -18.68 -44.86 14.52
CA SER A 90 -17.53 -44.73 13.63
C SER A 90 -16.34 -44.44 14.51
N ASP A 91 -15.65 -45.53 14.87
CA ASP A 91 -14.33 -45.57 15.48
C ASP A 91 -13.43 -44.52 14.81
N ARG A 92 -13.13 -43.46 15.54
CA ARG A 92 -12.13 -42.48 15.14
C ARG A 92 -10.98 -42.62 16.12
N GLU A 93 -9.90 -43.22 15.63
CA GLU A 93 -8.63 -43.32 16.33
C GLU A 93 -8.25 -41.97 16.94
N GLU A 94 -8.02 -42.00 18.25
CA GLU A 94 -7.51 -40.88 19.04
C GLU A 94 -6.10 -40.58 18.55
N ILE A 95 -5.92 -39.45 17.88
CA ILE A 95 -4.59 -38.96 17.52
C ILE A 95 -4.06 -38.31 18.81
N ASP A 96 -3.17 -39.01 19.51
CA ASP A 96 -2.39 -38.45 20.59
C ASP A 96 -1.55 -37.28 20.04
N VAL A 97 -2.00 -36.06 20.33
CA VAL A 97 -1.21 -34.85 20.13
C VAL A 97 -0.22 -34.77 21.29
N ASP A 98 1.04 -35.09 21.02
CA ASP A 98 2.13 -34.87 21.96
C ASP A 98 2.29 -33.35 22.20
N VAL A 99 1.84 -32.89 23.36
CA VAL A 99 2.08 -31.53 23.84
C VAL A 99 3.41 -31.57 24.58
N GLU A 100 4.50 -31.36 23.83
CA GLU A 100 5.81 -31.16 24.44
C GLU A 100 5.72 -29.98 25.41
N SER A 101 5.90 -30.30 26.69
CA SER A 101 5.92 -29.36 27.80
C SER A 101 7.16 -28.51 27.70
N THR A 102 7.04 -27.23 27.33
CA THR A 102 8.04 -26.25 27.72
C THR A 102 7.75 -25.83 29.15
N ASP A 103 8.40 -26.50 30.09
CA ASP A 103 8.44 -26.10 31.48
C ASP A 103 9.12 -24.73 31.61
N SER A 104 8.36 -23.82 32.22
CA SER A 104 8.78 -22.90 33.26
C SER A 104 10.20 -22.35 33.21
N LEU A 105 10.34 -21.04 32.94
CA LEU A 105 10.82 -20.10 33.97
C LEU A 105 10.24 -18.70 33.76
N PRO A 106 9.85 -18.01 34.85
CA PRO A 106 9.45 -16.60 34.83
C PRO A 106 10.68 -15.70 34.96
N ALA A 107 10.51 -14.45 34.52
CA ALA A 107 11.20 -13.24 34.98
C ALA A 107 11.89 -12.43 33.85
N ASP A 108 11.50 -11.16 33.85
CA ASP A 108 12.24 -9.98 33.42
C ASP A 108 12.27 -9.65 31.93
N LEU A 109 11.17 -9.01 31.51
CA LEU A 109 11.20 -7.96 30.49
C LEU A 109 12.12 -6.81 30.95
N ASP A 110 13.35 -6.81 30.47
CA ASP A 110 14.13 -5.59 30.21
C ASP A 110 14.95 -5.79 28.94
N TRP A 111 14.51 -5.19 27.85
CA TRP A 111 15.40 -4.93 26.72
C TRP A 111 15.33 -3.46 26.36
N SER A 112 15.87 -2.63 27.24
CA SER A 112 16.36 -1.31 26.89
C SER A 112 17.69 -1.05 27.58
N SER A 113 18.79 -1.48 26.96
CA SER A 113 19.95 -0.61 26.66
C SER A 113 21.15 -1.34 26.03
N SER A 114 21.54 -0.85 24.85
CA SER A 114 22.92 -0.56 24.41
C SER A 114 23.99 -1.65 24.53
N SER A 115 24.49 -2.15 23.38
CA SER A 115 25.87 -1.88 22.94
C SER A 115 26.20 -2.60 21.61
N SER A 116 26.50 -1.83 20.57
CA SER A 116 27.49 -2.24 19.55
C SER A 116 28.87 -2.30 20.25
N PRO A 117 29.78 -3.24 19.93
CA PRO A 117 30.42 -3.31 18.61
C PRO A 117 30.74 -4.76 18.13
N SER A 118 30.99 -4.94 16.84
CA SER A 118 32.27 -5.47 16.34
C SER A 118 32.15 -5.99 14.90
N ASP A 119 33.09 -5.50 14.12
CA ASP A 119 33.59 -5.92 12.81
C ASP A 119 33.98 -7.41 12.79
N SER A 120 33.62 -8.14 11.72
CA SER A 120 34.44 -9.18 11.05
C SER A 120 33.69 -9.92 9.92
N ASP A 121 34.47 -10.27 8.91
CA ASP A 121 34.29 -11.27 7.84
C ASP A 121 33.63 -10.86 6.50
N GLU A 122 34.47 -10.20 5.70
CA GLU A 122 34.45 -10.24 4.23
C GLU A 122 34.95 -11.59 3.70
N ARG A 123 34.09 -12.61 3.56
CA ARG A 123 34.42 -13.77 2.71
C ARG A 123 33.22 -14.26 1.89
N GLY A 124 33.34 -14.03 0.58
CA GLY A 124 33.04 -15.01 -0.46
C GLY A 124 31.57 -15.31 -0.73
N SER A 125 31.01 -14.65 -1.74
CA SER A 125 30.01 -15.30 -2.60
C SER A 125 30.47 -15.23 -4.05
N LEU A 126 30.93 -16.39 -4.50
CA LEU A 126 31.22 -16.71 -5.89
C LEU A 126 29.90 -16.68 -6.68
N GLN A 127 29.94 -15.96 -7.79
CA GLN A 127 29.30 -16.28 -9.07
C GLN A 127 27.91 -16.94 -9.02
N SER A 128 26.89 -16.15 -9.35
CA SER A 128 25.67 -16.68 -9.97
C SER A 128 25.38 -15.85 -11.21
N VAL A 129 25.76 -16.40 -12.35
CA VAL A 129 25.34 -15.95 -13.68
C VAL A 129 24.07 -16.72 -14.03
N CYS A 130 22.92 -16.09 -13.82
CA CYS A 130 21.68 -16.52 -14.47
C CYS A 130 21.30 -15.45 -15.50
N SER A 131 21.82 -15.65 -16.70
CA SER A 131 21.30 -15.03 -17.92
C SER A 131 19.93 -15.63 -18.23
N ASP A 132 18.93 -14.77 -18.44
CA ASP A 132 17.77 -15.08 -19.27
C ASP A 132 17.33 -13.80 -19.99
N GLU A 133 17.93 -13.57 -21.16
CA GLU A 133 17.47 -12.60 -22.14
C GLU A 133 16.22 -13.17 -22.84
N GLY A 134 15.07 -12.95 -22.21
CA GLY A 134 13.77 -13.17 -22.84
C GLY A 134 13.45 -12.06 -23.85
N TYR A 135 13.87 -12.23 -25.11
CA TYR A 135 13.36 -11.46 -26.24
C TYR A 135 11.86 -11.73 -26.43
N SER A 136 11.01 -10.78 -26.03
CA SER A 136 9.63 -10.70 -26.53
C SER A 136 9.52 -9.60 -27.59
N SER A 137 9.58 -10.03 -28.84
CA SER A 137 9.26 -9.21 -30.01
C SER A 137 7.73 -9.06 -30.11
N SER A 138 7.23 -7.85 -29.87
CA SER A 138 5.97 -7.41 -30.47
C SER A 138 6.09 -5.95 -30.91
N GLY A 139 6.49 -5.79 -32.16
CA GLY A 139 6.53 -4.49 -32.82
C GLY A 139 5.12 -3.95 -33.05
N VAL A 140 4.73 -2.95 -32.25
CA VAL A 140 3.60 -2.08 -32.60
C VAL A 140 4.12 -0.81 -33.25
N LYS A 141 3.63 -0.62 -34.48
CA LYS A 141 4.05 0.39 -35.45
C LYS A 141 3.69 1.79 -34.93
N ARG A 142 4.70 2.65 -34.90
CA ARG A 142 4.60 4.08 -34.66
C ARG A 142 3.79 4.72 -35.78
N LEU A 143 2.51 5.01 -35.53
CA LEU A 143 1.73 5.89 -36.40
C LEU A 143 2.28 7.31 -36.24
N LYS A 144 2.93 7.75 -37.31
CA LYS A 144 3.47 9.08 -37.54
C LYS A 144 2.29 10.01 -37.84
N SER A 145 1.72 10.63 -36.81
CA SER A 145 0.81 11.77 -37.01
C SER A 145 1.65 12.97 -37.42
N GLN A 146 1.54 13.35 -38.68
CA GLN A 146 2.23 14.50 -39.25
C GLN A 146 1.82 15.80 -38.54
N SER A 147 2.84 16.60 -38.28
CA SER A 147 2.76 18.03 -38.03
C SER A 147 1.95 18.74 -39.11
N ASN A 148 1.01 19.57 -38.70
CA ASN A 148 0.67 20.78 -39.44
C ASN A 148 0.60 21.95 -38.45
N GLN A 149 1.69 22.70 -38.41
CA GLN A 149 1.69 24.08 -37.95
C GLN A 149 1.12 24.93 -39.08
N LYS A 150 0.10 25.77 -38.79
CA LYS A 150 0.00 27.16 -39.32
C LYS A 150 -0.79 28.04 -38.33
N PRO A 151 -0.46 29.35 -38.20
CA PRO A 151 -1.00 30.26 -37.20
C PRO A 151 -2.20 31.11 -37.71
N CYS A 152 -3.02 31.64 -36.76
CA CYS A 152 -3.82 32.90 -36.68
C CYS A 152 -4.42 33.55 -37.95
N PRO A 153 -5.60 34.27 -37.91
CA PRO A 153 -5.84 35.35 -36.96
C PRO A 153 -7.29 35.62 -36.48
N THR A 154 -7.34 36.53 -35.51
CA THR A 154 -8.43 37.33 -34.93
C THR A 154 -9.47 37.91 -35.90
N LEU A 155 -10.71 37.94 -35.42
CA LEU A 155 -11.64 39.07 -35.52
C LEU A 155 -12.21 39.35 -34.13
#